data_AF-A0AA95FI70-F1
#
_entry.id   AF-A0AA95FI70-F1
#
_cell.length_a   1.000
_cell.length_b   1.000
_cell.length_c   1.000
_cell.angle_alpha   90.00
_cell.angle_beta   90.00
_cell.angle_gamma   90.00
#
_symmetry.space_group_name_H-M   'P 1'
#
loop_
_entity.id
_entity.type
_entity.pdbx_description
1 polymer ?
#
loop_
_entity_poly.entity_id
_entity_poly.type
_entity_poly.pdbx_seq_one_letter_code
_entity_poly.pdbx_strand_id
1 'polypeptide(L)'
;MRKNTTLKRSFLYTIVLTLLLVSCKKEIEKVNDTIQGTADSIVETSAAEEDSVKKEPVVQKESLPPAMQEDGFYNAFIFPKDKKLKDSLFSVFNKKYTEKERYAIFALNRLDAKNKWNADTLVVPAKIDTTLMEYAPFPMQLDVLSPVKKFVVFSYPIQAYGVYSNGSLVKWGPTSMGKKAAQTKRGLTFANWKKKLAISTVSSEWKLPYNFNIFNLDGIGWHQYDLPGYPASHSCLRLLMKDAQWLYSYADTWVLNPGGATTKAKGTAVLVYGDYKWGGRKPWRKLLDDPNANNISVEEMTKMIEPNIEKIVKEQDNRQVVVDSIKTAKAVVEQMPENPKTQSP
;
A
#
# COMPACT_ATOMS: atom_id res chain seq x y z
N MET A 1 70.62 13.55 -18.25
CA MET A 1 71.15 12.35 -17.57
C MET A 1 69.98 11.54 -17.00
N ARG A 2 69.90 10.24 -17.35
CA ARG A 2 69.00 9.16 -16.85
C ARG A 2 67.48 9.45 -16.98
N LYS A 3 66.75 9.04 -18.01
CA LYS A 3 66.39 7.66 -18.47
C LYS A 3 66.18 6.66 -17.34
N ASN A 4 64.92 6.27 -17.11
CA ASN A 4 64.56 4.88 -16.87
C ASN A 4 63.14 4.57 -17.37
N THR A 5 63.14 3.79 -18.43
CA THR A 5 62.07 3.00 -19.04
C THR A 5 61.78 1.73 -18.23
N THR A 6 60.53 1.26 -18.22
CA THR A 6 60.05 -0.16 -18.23
C THR A 6 58.62 -0.20 -17.68
N LEU A 7 57.68 -1.05 -18.07
CA LEU A 7 57.48 -1.96 -19.19
C LEU A 7 55.99 -2.39 -19.08
N LYS A 8 55.30 -2.50 -20.22
CA LYS A 8 53.93 -3.04 -20.35
C LYS A 8 53.80 -4.41 -19.69
N ARG A 9 52.66 -4.69 -19.03
CA ARG A 9 52.10 -6.05 -18.94
C ARG A 9 50.60 -6.04 -19.21
N SER A 10 50.26 -6.63 -20.35
CA SER A 10 48.95 -7.05 -20.79
C SER A 10 48.43 -8.18 -19.89
N PHE A 11 47.16 -8.13 -19.50
CA PHE A 11 46.45 -9.32 -19.04
C PHE A 11 45.15 -9.44 -19.84
N LEU A 12 45.18 -10.35 -20.82
CA LEU A 12 44.00 -10.98 -21.40
C LEU A 12 43.27 -11.74 -20.28
N TYR A 13 41.97 -11.49 -20.13
CA TYR A 13 41.08 -12.46 -19.49
C TYR A 13 40.08 -12.95 -20.51
N THR A 14 40.34 -14.15 -20.99
CA THR A 14 39.53 -14.93 -21.91
C THR A 14 38.30 -15.47 -21.20
N ILE A 15 37.16 -15.35 -21.88
CA ILE A 15 35.85 -15.91 -21.54
C ILE A 15 35.93 -17.43 -21.43
N VAL A 16 35.40 -18.01 -20.35
CA VAL A 16 34.96 -19.41 -20.32
C VAL A 16 33.50 -19.44 -19.89
N LEU A 17 32.64 -19.69 -20.88
CA LEU A 17 31.21 -19.87 -20.77
C LEU A 17 30.95 -21.37 -20.51
N THR A 18 30.64 -21.76 -19.28
CA THR A 18 30.18 -23.12 -18.96
C THR A 18 28.65 -23.15 -18.88
N LEU A 19 28.04 -23.62 -19.96
CA LEU A 19 26.64 -24.04 -20.02
C LEU A 19 26.48 -25.38 -19.29
N LEU A 20 25.79 -25.38 -18.14
CA LEU A 20 25.26 -26.60 -17.54
C LEU A 20 23.75 -26.66 -17.80
N LEU A 21 23.39 -27.51 -18.77
CA LEU A 21 22.03 -27.96 -19.01
C LEU A 21 21.69 -29.01 -17.94
N VAL A 22 20.75 -28.69 -17.04
CA VAL A 22 20.05 -29.70 -16.24
C VAL A 22 18.59 -29.70 -16.65
N SER A 23 18.24 -30.73 -17.41
CA SER A 23 16.88 -31.18 -17.64
C SER A 23 16.44 -32.02 -16.44
N CYS A 24 15.28 -31.71 -15.84
CA CYS A 24 14.42 -32.75 -15.27
C CYS A 24 12.97 -32.27 -15.09
N LYS A 25 12.11 -33.06 -15.73
CA LYS A 25 10.67 -33.29 -15.62
C LYS A 25 9.84 -32.56 -14.57
N LYS A 26 8.75 -32.01 -15.13
CA LYS A 26 7.43 -31.66 -14.62
C LYS A 26 6.80 -32.79 -13.76
N GLU A 27 6.38 -32.48 -12.55
CA GLU A 27 5.26 -33.13 -11.87
C GLU A 27 4.20 -32.09 -11.55
N ILE A 28 2.95 -32.44 -11.87
CA ILE A 28 1.74 -31.65 -11.68
C ILE A 28 1.06 -32.22 -10.45
N GLU A 29 1.09 -31.51 -9.33
CA GLU A 29 0.20 -31.79 -8.21
C GLU A 29 -1.03 -30.87 -8.27
N LYS A 30 -2.19 -31.50 -8.42
CA LYS A 30 -3.50 -30.92 -8.16
C LYS A 30 -3.63 -30.74 -6.64
N VAL A 31 -3.91 -29.52 -6.18
CA VAL A 31 -4.43 -29.29 -4.83
C VAL A 31 -5.85 -28.78 -4.96
N ASN A 32 -6.79 -29.59 -4.49
CA ASN A 32 -8.22 -29.30 -4.41
C ASN A 32 -8.49 -28.20 -3.38
N ASP A 33 -9.41 -27.30 -3.74
CA ASP A 33 -10.11 -26.41 -2.85
C ASP A 33 -11.00 -27.20 -1.88
N THR A 34 -10.95 -26.86 -0.59
CA THR A 34 -12.10 -27.01 0.32
C THR A 34 -11.98 -25.92 1.38
N ILE A 35 -12.67 -24.81 1.14
CA ILE A 35 -13.02 -23.84 2.17
C ILE A 35 -14.39 -24.27 2.70
N GLN A 36 -14.43 -24.79 3.93
CA GLN A 36 -15.67 -24.92 4.69
C GLN A 36 -16.07 -23.52 5.16
N GLY A 37 -17.15 -23.00 4.58
CA GLY A 37 -17.89 -21.86 5.10
C GLY A 37 -18.86 -22.33 6.17
N THR A 38 -18.86 -21.65 7.32
CA THR A 38 -19.94 -21.70 8.29
C THR A 38 -20.73 -20.41 8.11
N ALA A 39 -21.82 -20.50 7.35
CA ALA A 39 -22.86 -19.48 7.28
C ALA A 39 -24.08 -20.09 7.96
N ASP A 40 -24.31 -19.72 9.23
CA ASP A 40 -25.56 -20.05 9.89
C ASP A 40 -26.64 -19.07 9.44
N SER A 41 -27.69 -19.69 8.94
CA SER A 41 -28.98 -19.19 8.51
C SER A 41 -29.82 -18.64 9.65
N ILE A 42 -30.46 -17.49 9.43
CA ILE A 42 -31.76 -17.17 10.00
C ILE A 42 -32.65 -16.64 8.86
N VAL A 43 -33.62 -17.47 8.47
CA VAL A 43 -34.85 -17.12 7.75
C VAL A 43 -35.93 -17.10 8.84
N GLU A 44 -36.79 -16.10 8.98
CA GLU A 44 -38.07 -15.84 8.28
C GLU A 44 -38.64 -14.57 8.99
N THR A 45 -39.47 -13.66 8.44
CA THR A 45 -40.70 -13.85 7.68
C THR A 45 -41.07 -12.52 6.97
N SER A 46 -41.74 -12.67 5.84
CA SER A 46 -42.31 -11.65 4.95
C SER A 46 -43.50 -10.86 5.52
N ALA A 47 -43.64 -9.59 5.13
CA ALA A 47 -44.92 -9.01 4.74
C ALA A 47 -44.66 -7.89 3.71
N ALA A 48 -45.38 -7.94 2.59
CA ALA A 48 -45.33 -6.99 1.49
C ALA A 48 -46.24 -5.80 1.74
N GLU A 49 -45.84 -4.61 1.30
CA GLU A 49 -46.77 -3.56 0.86
C GLU A 49 -46.09 -2.66 -0.19
N GLU A 50 -46.88 -2.29 -1.19
CA GLU A 50 -46.50 -1.65 -2.45
C GLU A 50 -46.19 -0.15 -2.33
N ASP A 51 -45.37 0.29 -3.28
CA ASP A 51 -45.42 1.54 -4.04
C ASP A 51 -45.52 2.89 -3.27
N SER A 52 -44.42 3.63 -3.26
CA SER A 52 -44.44 5.01 -3.77
C SER A 52 -43.04 5.59 -3.93
N VAL A 53 -42.74 5.94 -5.18
CA VAL A 53 -41.60 6.78 -5.58
C VAL A 53 -41.63 8.11 -4.82
N LYS A 54 -40.63 8.35 -3.98
CA LYS A 54 -40.20 9.69 -3.57
C LYS A 54 -38.70 9.82 -3.77
N LYS A 55 -38.32 10.69 -4.71
CA LYS A 55 -36.96 11.23 -4.81
C LYS A 55 -36.69 12.04 -3.54
N GLU A 56 -35.88 11.52 -2.64
CA GLU A 56 -35.31 12.32 -1.56
C GLU A 56 -34.17 13.19 -2.10
N PRO A 57 -34.02 14.43 -1.63
CA PRO A 57 -32.95 15.31 -2.05
C PRO A 57 -31.62 14.77 -1.54
N VAL A 58 -30.59 14.88 -2.37
CA VAL A 58 -29.20 14.56 -2.01
C VAL A 58 -28.79 15.47 -0.85
N VAL A 59 -28.89 14.94 0.37
CA VAL A 59 -28.31 15.56 1.56
C VAL A 59 -26.80 15.55 1.38
N GLN A 60 -26.21 16.74 1.22
CA GLN A 60 -24.77 16.94 1.32
C GLN A 60 -24.37 16.49 2.73
N LYS A 61 -23.75 15.31 2.81
CA LYS A 61 -23.31 14.73 4.07
C LYS A 61 -21.97 15.37 4.38
N GLU A 62 -22.00 16.46 5.15
CA GLU A 62 -20.81 17.17 5.61
C GLU A 62 -19.74 16.18 6.10
N SER A 63 -18.54 16.33 5.55
CA SER A 63 -17.35 15.56 5.87
C SER A 63 -17.05 15.68 7.36
N LEU A 64 -17.38 14.65 8.13
CA LEU A 64 -17.10 14.64 9.56
C LEU A 64 -15.57 14.66 9.78
N PRO A 65 -15.05 15.60 10.60
CA PRO A 65 -13.64 15.60 10.98
C PRO A 65 -13.30 14.30 11.74
N PRO A 66 -12.02 13.92 11.82
CA PRO A 66 -11.57 12.80 12.64
C PRO A 66 -12.12 12.95 14.07
N ALA A 67 -12.66 11.86 14.63
CA ALA A 67 -13.28 11.88 15.96
C ALA A 67 -12.28 12.43 17.01
N MET A 68 -12.61 13.59 17.59
CA MET A 68 -11.83 14.20 18.66
C MET A 68 -12.03 13.41 19.96
N GLN A 69 -10.95 13.08 20.67
CA GLN A 69 -11.00 12.60 22.06
C GLN A 69 -10.53 13.73 22.98
N GLU A 70 -11.41 14.21 23.86
CA GLU A 70 -11.05 15.15 24.93
C GLU A 70 -10.44 14.41 26.14
N ASP A 71 -9.41 15.01 26.71
CA ASP A 71 -8.52 14.59 27.82
C ASP A 71 -7.48 13.48 27.55
N GLY A 72 -6.20 13.90 27.46
CA GLY A 72 -5.03 13.02 27.56
C GLY A 72 -4.81 12.05 26.40
N PHE A 73 -4.83 12.53 25.15
CA PHE A 73 -4.88 11.68 23.95
C PHE A 73 -3.66 10.75 23.76
N TYR A 74 -2.43 11.26 23.98
CA TYR A 74 -1.21 10.47 23.85
C TYR A 74 -0.22 10.71 25.00
N ASN A 75 0.49 9.65 25.37
CA ASN A 75 1.56 9.63 26.34
C ASN A 75 2.90 9.40 25.65
N ALA A 76 3.97 9.99 26.20
CA ALA A 76 5.33 9.71 25.77
C ALA A 76 5.90 8.52 26.54
N PHE A 77 6.25 7.43 25.84
CA PHE A 77 7.06 6.35 26.40
C PHE A 77 8.52 6.56 25.99
N ILE A 78 9.32 7.11 26.90
CA ILE A 78 10.70 7.53 26.64
C ILE A 78 11.67 6.39 26.95
N PHE A 79 12.59 6.13 26.02
CA PHE A 79 13.65 5.14 26.18
C PHE A 79 15.01 5.82 26.42
N PRO A 80 15.76 5.41 27.46
CA PRO A 80 17.09 5.94 27.72
C PRO A 80 18.07 5.50 26.63
N LYS A 81 19.20 6.22 26.54
CA LYS A 81 20.30 5.87 25.64
C LYS A 81 21.05 4.61 26.09
N ASP A 82 21.10 4.35 27.40
CA ASP A 82 21.71 3.14 27.94
C ASP A 82 20.97 1.89 27.45
N LYS A 83 21.72 0.94 26.89
CA LYS A 83 21.16 -0.26 26.25
C LYS A 83 20.44 -1.15 27.25
N LYS A 84 21.01 -1.39 28.43
CA LYS A 84 20.43 -2.31 29.44
C LYS A 84 19.12 -1.73 30.00
N LEU A 85 19.11 -0.43 30.29
CA LEU A 85 17.89 0.25 30.74
C LEU A 85 16.82 0.26 29.64
N LYS A 86 17.22 0.48 28.37
CA LYS A 86 16.30 0.41 27.23
C LYS A 86 15.69 -0.98 27.07
N ASP A 87 16.49 -2.04 27.20
CA ASP A 87 16.03 -3.43 27.15
C ASP A 87 15.02 -3.72 28.28
N SER A 88 15.34 -3.26 29.50
CA SER A 88 14.45 -3.39 30.67
C SER A 88 13.11 -2.66 30.45
N LEU A 89 13.14 -1.42 29.95
CA LEU A 89 11.92 -0.68 29.64
C LEU A 89 11.11 -1.31 28.50
N PHE A 90 11.76 -1.91 27.50
CA PHE A 90 11.04 -2.68 26.49
C PHE A 90 10.41 -3.94 27.08
N SER A 91 11.02 -4.58 28.07
CA SER A 91 10.40 -5.69 28.81
C SER A 91 9.13 -5.23 29.52
N VAL A 92 9.17 -4.09 30.21
CA VAL A 92 7.99 -3.47 30.84
C VAL A 92 6.92 -3.13 29.79
N PHE A 93 7.31 -2.48 28.69
CA PHE A 93 6.42 -2.17 27.57
C PHE A 93 5.74 -3.43 27.00
N ASN A 94 6.51 -4.50 26.83
CA ASN A 94 6.02 -5.79 26.31
C ASN A 94 5.07 -6.52 27.25
N LYS A 95 5.20 -6.32 28.56
CA LYS A 95 4.29 -6.86 29.57
C LYS A 95 3.02 -6.02 29.69
N LYS A 96 3.13 -4.70 29.49
CA LYS A 96 2.02 -3.75 29.62
C LYS A 96 1.03 -3.86 28.45
N TYR A 97 1.51 -4.04 27.22
CA TYR A 97 0.69 -4.02 26.01
C TYR A 97 0.69 -5.37 25.30
N THR A 98 -0.49 -5.80 24.87
CA THR A 98 -0.68 -7.00 24.05
C THR A 98 0.02 -6.86 22.70
N GLU A 99 0.17 -7.97 21.95
CA GLU A 99 0.78 -7.92 20.61
C GLU A 99 0.03 -6.98 19.65
N LYS A 100 -1.31 -6.99 19.67
CA LYS A 100 -2.13 -6.13 18.81
C LYS A 100 -1.96 -4.64 19.17
N GLU A 101 -1.93 -4.32 20.46
CA GLU A 101 -1.68 -2.96 20.93
C GLU A 101 -0.28 -2.48 20.60
N ARG A 102 0.75 -3.33 20.79
CA ARG A 102 2.13 -3.00 20.39
C ARG A 102 2.23 -2.76 18.89
N TYR A 103 1.55 -3.56 18.08
CA TYR A 103 1.48 -3.35 16.63
C TYR A 103 0.87 -1.98 16.31
N ALA A 104 -0.25 -1.62 16.96
CA ALA A 104 -0.89 -0.32 16.77
C ALA A 104 0.00 0.85 17.20
N ILE A 105 0.65 0.75 18.37
CA ILE A 105 1.61 1.74 18.87
C ILE A 105 2.78 1.92 17.89
N PHE A 106 3.39 0.82 17.42
CA PHE A 106 4.49 0.92 16.47
C PHE A 106 4.03 1.53 15.15
N ALA A 107 2.87 1.13 14.63
CA ALA A 107 2.30 1.68 13.42
C ALA A 107 2.05 3.19 13.53
N LEU A 108 1.47 3.66 14.64
CA LEU A 108 1.31 5.09 14.93
C LEU A 108 2.66 5.84 14.91
N ASN A 109 3.74 5.18 15.32
CA ASN A 109 5.09 5.74 15.30
C ASN A 109 5.86 5.49 13.99
N ARG A 110 5.16 5.03 12.93
CA ARG A 110 5.70 4.69 11.59
C ARG A 110 6.83 3.68 11.67
N LEU A 111 6.72 2.78 12.64
CA LEU A 111 7.72 1.81 13.04
C LEU A 111 7.15 0.40 12.89
N ASP A 112 8.01 -0.57 12.60
CA ASP A 112 7.70 -1.98 12.81
C ASP A 112 8.34 -2.53 14.09
N ALA A 113 7.94 -3.72 14.50
CA ALA A 113 8.47 -4.34 15.72
C ALA A 113 9.97 -4.66 15.65
N LYS A 114 10.51 -4.93 14.46
CA LYS A 114 11.95 -5.23 14.24
C LYS A 114 12.81 -3.98 14.49
N ASN A 115 12.28 -2.82 14.13
CA ASN A 115 12.94 -1.54 14.23
C ASN A 115 12.60 -0.79 15.53
N LYS A 116 11.93 -1.42 16.50
CA LYS A 116 11.59 -0.82 17.80
C LYS A 116 12.76 -0.09 18.48
N TRP A 117 13.98 -0.58 18.28
CA TRP A 117 15.21 0.00 18.84
C TRP A 117 15.56 1.39 18.29
N ASN A 118 14.99 1.79 17.15
CA ASN A 118 15.16 3.13 16.59
C ASN A 118 14.29 4.17 17.32
N ALA A 119 13.41 3.74 18.23
CA ALA A 119 12.64 4.63 19.09
C ALA A 119 13.43 5.00 20.35
N ASP A 120 13.71 6.28 20.51
CA ASP A 120 14.02 7.02 21.74
C ASP A 120 12.74 7.46 22.48
N THR A 121 11.62 7.62 21.76
CA THR A 121 10.31 7.93 22.31
C THR A 121 9.24 7.32 21.43
N LEU A 122 8.27 6.64 22.05
CA LEU A 122 7.02 6.23 21.39
C LEU A 122 5.90 7.15 21.85
N VAL A 123 5.09 7.58 20.90
CA VAL A 123 3.77 8.16 21.16
C VAL A 123 2.79 7.02 21.40
N VAL A 124 2.15 6.99 22.56
CA VAL A 124 1.29 5.88 22.98
C VAL A 124 -0.11 6.43 23.29
N PRO A 125 -1.16 5.99 22.59
CA PRO A 125 -2.54 6.40 22.88
C PRO A 125 -2.92 6.08 24.32
N ALA A 126 -3.69 6.95 24.99
CA ALA A 126 -4.22 6.62 26.31
C ALA A 126 -5.22 5.46 26.26
N LYS A 127 -6.06 5.43 25.22
CA LYS A 127 -6.92 4.29 24.86
C LYS A 127 -6.48 3.75 23.50
N ILE A 128 -6.20 2.44 23.44
CA ILE A 128 -5.64 1.83 22.24
C ILE A 128 -6.73 1.22 21.35
N ASP A 129 -7.11 1.92 20.30
CA ASP A 129 -7.72 1.34 19.11
C ASP A 129 -6.69 0.51 18.31
N THR A 130 -6.96 -0.79 18.18
CA THR A 130 -6.11 -1.73 17.42
C THR A 130 -6.45 -1.79 15.94
N THR A 131 -7.55 -1.15 15.50
CA THR A 131 -7.89 -0.99 14.08
C THR A 131 -7.10 0.13 13.41
N LEU A 132 -6.48 1.00 14.23
CA LEU A 132 -5.81 2.25 13.89
C LEU A 132 -6.73 3.38 13.47
N MET A 133 -7.99 3.13 13.09
CA MET A 133 -8.87 4.13 12.47
C MET A 133 -9.10 5.36 13.35
N GLU A 134 -9.11 5.23 14.68
CA GLU A 134 -9.19 6.38 15.60
C GLU A 134 -8.01 7.36 15.47
N TYR A 135 -6.88 6.94 14.90
CA TYR A 135 -5.70 7.79 14.68
C TYR A 135 -5.47 8.13 13.20
N ALA A 136 -6.48 7.93 12.35
CA ALA A 136 -6.38 8.24 10.93
C ALA A 136 -6.03 9.73 10.74
N PRO A 137 -4.90 10.06 10.10
CA PRO A 137 -4.56 11.45 9.80
C PRO A 137 -5.30 11.98 8.57
N PHE A 138 -6.18 11.17 7.98
CA PHE A 138 -6.91 11.47 6.76
C PHE A 138 -8.39 11.64 7.08
N PRO A 139 -9.12 12.51 6.36
CA PRO A 139 -10.57 12.66 6.55
C PRO A 139 -11.31 11.34 6.36
N MET A 140 -12.34 11.11 7.18
CA MET A 140 -13.16 9.89 7.06
C MET A 140 -13.99 9.87 5.76
N GLN A 141 -14.33 11.05 5.24
CA GLN A 141 -15.11 11.24 4.03
C GLN A 141 -14.49 12.35 3.16
N LEU A 142 -14.45 12.12 1.85
CA LEU A 142 -14.00 13.04 0.82
C LEU A 142 -14.97 13.02 -0.36
N ASP A 143 -15.85 14.01 -0.44
CA ASP A 143 -16.92 14.04 -1.44
C ASP A 143 -16.39 14.17 -2.87
N VAL A 144 -15.25 14.83 -3.05
CA VAL A 144 -14.52 14.91 -4.32
C VAL A 144 -14.17 13.52 -4.89
N LEU A 145 -14.08 12.49 -4.04
CA LEU A 145 -13.83 11.10 -4.41
C LEU A 145 -15.10 10.23 -4.48
N SER A 146 -16.30 10.77 -4.26
CA SER A 146 -17.56 10.04 -4.40
C SER A 146 -17.71 9.28 -5.74
N PRO A 147 -17.34 9.86 -6.91
CA PRO A 147 -17.42 9.13 -8.19
C PRO A 147 -16.26 8.12 -8.39
N VAL A 148 -15.28 8.08 -7.50
CA VAL A 148 -14.08 7.24 -7.61
C VAL A 148 -14.24 5.98 -6.75
N LYS A 149 -14.38 4.83 -7.40
CA LYS A 149 -14.59 3.52 -6.77
C LYS A 149 -13.43 3.12 -5.86
N LYS A 150 -12.18 3.37 -6.27
CA LYS A 150 -10.98 3.04 -5.50
C LYS A 150 -9.90 4.11 -5.69
N PHE A 151 -9.38 4.63 -4.58
CA PHE A 151 -8.30 5.60 -4.57
C PHE A 151 -7.31 5.30 -3.44
N VAL A 152 -6.02 5.50 -3.72
CA VAL A 152 -4.95 5.36 -2.71
C VAL A 152 -4.15 6.65 -2.66
N VAL A 153 -3.88 7.13 -1.45
CA VAL A 153 -3.04 8.32 -1.23
C VAL A 153 -1.87 7.97 -0.33
N PHE A 154 -0.69 8.49 -0.64
CA PHE A 154 0.50 8.41 0.19
C PHE A 154 0.99 9.82 0.54
N SER A 155 1.06 10.10 1.83
CA SER A 155 1.50 11.38 2.38
C SER A 155 2.98 11.31 2.75
N TYR A 156 3.81 12.01 1.98
CA TYR A 156 5.25 12.11 2.24
C TYR A 156 5.56 12.92 3.50
N PRO A 157 4.82 14.02 3.81
CA PRO A 157 5.02 14.80 5.03
C PRO A 157 4.91 13.98 6.31
N ILE A 158 3.86 13.16 6.47
CA ILE A 158 3.57 12.42 7.71
C ILE A 158 3.87 10.92 7.65
N GLN A 159 4.40 10.44 6.51
CA GLN A 159 4.75 9.04 6.29
C GLN A 159 3.57 8.09 6.59
N ALA A 160 2.41 8.41 6.01
CA ALA A 160 1.20 7.60 6.12
C ALA A 160 0.56 7.40 4.75
N TYR A 161 -0.29 6.38 4.62
CA TYR A 161 -1.12 6.17 3.44
C TYR A 161 -2.59 6.02 3.84
N GLY A 162 -3.48 6.42 2.95
CA GLY A 162 -4.93 6.28 3.09
C GLY A 162 -5.52 5.60 1.86
N VAL A 163 -6.63 4.88 2.06
CA VAL A 163 -7.36 4.18 1.01
C VAL A 163 -8.81 4.55 1.10
N TYR A 164 -9.37 4.98 -0.03
CA TYR A 164 -10.75 5.41 -0.15
C TYR A 164 -11.51 4.50 -1.11
N SER A 165 -12.77 4.24 -0.77
CA SER A 165 -13.78 3.65 -1.65
C SER A 165 -14.98 4.59 -1.69
N ASN A 166 -15.31 5.12 -2.86
CA ASN A 166 -16.46 6.02 -3.06
C ASN A 166 -16.46 7.21 -2.07
N GLY A 167 -15.29 7.81 -1.85
CA GLY A 167 -15.13 8.93 -0.92
C GLY A 167 -14.97 8.56 0.55
N SER A 168 -15.29 7.34 0.98
CA SER A 168 -15.12 6.92 2.37
C SER A 168 -13.74 6.30 2.63
N LEU A 169 -13.07 6.70 3.70
CA LEU A 169 -11.80 6.11 4.14
C LEU A 169 -12.04 4.70 4.68
N VAL A 170 -11.51 3.69 3.99
CA VAL A 170 -11.68 2.28 4.36
C VAL A 170 -10.44 1.69 5.05
N LYS A 171 -9.28 2.35 4.91
CA LYS A 171 -8.04 1.94 5.57
C LYS A 171 -7.04 3.08 5.58
N TRP A 172 -6.23 3.15 6.64
CA TRP A 172 -4.96 3.86 6.62
C TRP A 172 -3.87 3.01 7.27
N GLY A 173 -2.63 3.47 7.15
CA GLY A 173 -1.51 2.89 7.86
C GLY A 173 -0.22 3.68 7.67
N PRO A 174 0.87 3.26 8.32
CA PRO A 174 2.17 3.89 8.15
C PRO A 174 2.83 3.47 6.84
N THR A 175 3.74 4.31 6.37
CA THR A 175 4.64 3.97 5.26
C THR A 175 6.06 4.45 5.57
N SER A 176 7.07 3.83 4.96
CA SER A 176 8.42 4.40 4.90
C SER A 176 8.79 4.59 3.43
N MET A 177 8.73 5.83 2.98
CA MET A 177 9.00 6.22 1.61
C MET A 177 10.48 6.56 1.39
N GLY A 178 10.80 7.06 0.19
CA GLY A 178 12.17 7.33 -0.27
C GLY A 178 12.96 8.19 0.71
N LYS A 179 14.23 7.87 0.93
CA LYS A 179 15.15 8.71 1.70
C LYS A 179 15.51 9.99 0.94
N LYS A 180 16.16 10.94 1.63
CA LYS A 180 16.55 12.25 1.06
C LYS A 180 17.28 12.16 -0.28
N ALA A 181 18.17 11.18 -0.43
CA ALA A 181 18.97 10.96 -1.64
C ALA A 181 18.30 10.09 -2.72
N ALA A 182 17.13 9.50 -2.44
CA ALA A 182 16.39 8.64 -3.35
C ALA A 182 14.89 8.79 -3.07
N GLN A 183 14.37 9.98 -3.36
CA GLN A 183 13.02 10.35 -2.97
C GLN A 183 11.97 9.63 -3.81
N THR A 184 10.82 9.36 -3.19
CA THR A 184 9.66 8.87 -3.93
C THR A 184 9.15 9.97 -4.87
N LYS A 185 8.85 9.59 -6.11
CA LYS A 185 8.26 10.49 -7.12
C LYS A 185 6.83 10.85 -6.72
N ARG A 186 6.49 12.14 -6.85
CA ARG A 186 5.17 12.71 -6.50
C ARG A 186 4.25 12.77 -7.72
N GLY A 187 2.97 12.98 -7.47
CA GLY A 187 1.93 13.16 -8.48
C GLY A 187 0.96 12.00 -8.58
N LEU A 188 -0.05 12.18 -9.43
CA LEU A 188 -1.02 11.15 -9.77
C LEU A 188 -0.38 10.08 -10.65
N THR A 189 -0.60 8.83 -10.29
CA THR A 189 -0.26 7.68 -11.11
C THR A 189 -1.32 6.58 -10.98
N PHE A 190 -1.10 5.44 -11.63
CA PHE A 190 -2.02 4.30 -11.65
C PHE A 190 -1.27 3.00 -11.42
N ALA A 191 -1.76 2.22 -10.47
CA ALA A 191 -1.21 0.91 -10.12
C ALA A 191 -1.18 0.00 -11.36
N ASN A 192 0.00 -0.54 -11.69
CA ASN A 192 0.25 -1.10 -13.01
C ASN A 192 0.41 -2.62 -13.04
N TRP A 193 1.43 -3.17 -12.39
CA TRP A 193 1.65 -4.60 -12.27
C TRP A 193 1.96 -4.95 -10.83
N LYS A 194 1.73 -6.21 -10.47
CA LYS A 194 1.98 -6.69 -9.11
C LYS A 194 2.60 -8.08 -9.13
N LYS A 195 3.45 -8.38 -8.14
CA LYS A 195 4.09 -9.69 -7.95
C LYS A 195 4.16 -10.01 -6.46
N LYS A 196 3.73 -11.22 -6.06
CA LYS A 196 3.76 -11.65 -4.65
C LYS A 196 5.16 -11.57 -4.05
N LEU A 197 6.20 -11.79 -4.85
CA LEU A 197 7.60 -11.57 -4.47
C LEU A 197 8.37 -11.05 -5.68
N ALA A 198 8.69 -9.76 -5.67
CA ALA A 198 9.63 -9.17 -6.64
C ALA A 198 11.04 -9.12 -6.06
N ILE A 199 12.03 -9.03 -6.94
CA ILE A 199 13.42 -8.75 -6.60
C ILE A 199 13.70 -7.32 -7.04
N SER A 200 14.36 -6.54 -6.19
CA SER A 200 14.71 -5.16 -6.50
C SER A 200 15.64 -5.08 -7.71
N THR A 201 15.44 -4.07 -8.55
CA THR A 201 16.35 -3.72 -9.64
C THR A 201 17.65 -3.10 -9.14
N VAL A 202 17.66 -2.61 -7.89
CA VAL A 202 18.84 -1.99 -7.25
C VAL A 202 19.75 -3.02 -6.60
N SER A 203 19.20 -4.14 -6.11
CA SER A 203 19.97 -5.21 -5.47
C SER A 203 19.21 -6.54 -5.53
N SER A 204 19.89 -7.60 -5.96
CA SER A 204 19.34 -8.95 -6.02
C SER A 204 19.00 -9.54 -4.64
N GLU A 205 19.57 -9.00 -3.56
CA GLU A 205 19.31 -9.43 -2.19
C GLU A 205 18.00 -8.89 -1.63
N TRP A 206 17.49 -7.79 -2.22
CA TRP A 206 16.29 -7.12 -1.71
C TRP A 206 15.04 -7.77 -2.29
N LYS A 207 14.47 -8.66 -1.49
CA LYS A 207 13.16 -9.26 -1.69
C LYS A 207 12.07 -8.25 -1.36
N LEU A 208 11.10 -8.10 -2.25
CA LEU A 208 9.99 -7.15 -2.17
C LEU A 208 8.66 -7.93 -2.13
N PRO A 209 8.21 -8.43 -0.96
CA PRO A 209 6.96 -9.15 -0.84
C PRO A 209 5.75 -8.24 -1.10
N TYR A 210 4.74 -8.78 -1.79
CA TYR A 210 3.52 -8.07 -2.16
C TYR A 210 3.78 -6.77 -2.92
N ASN A 211 4.72 -6.82 -3.86
CA ASN A 211 5.07 -5.66 -4.68
C ASN A 211 3.94 -5.29 -5.63
N PHE A 212 3.61 -4.01 -5.65
CA PHE A 212 2.69 -3.40 -6.60
C PHE A 212 3.32 -2.12 -7.14
N ASN A 213 3.61 -2.12 -8.42
CA ASN A 213 4.30 -1.02 -9.06
C ASN A 213 3.31 0.08 -9.47
N ILE A 214 3.74 1.33 -9.31
CA ILE A 214 2.94 2.52 -9.61
C ILE A 214 3.61 3.43 -10.64
N PHE A 215 4.92 3.29 -10.89
CA PHE A 215 5.61 3.95 -12.01
C PHE A 215 6.31 2.91 -12.88
N ASN A 216 5.81 2.69 -14.09
CA ASN A 216 6.23 1.56 -14.94
C ASN A 216 7.73 1.53 -15.25
N LEU A 217 8.33 2.69 -15.51
CA LEU A 217 9.74 2.81 -15.90
C LEU A 217 10.69 2.96 -14.71
N ASP A 218 10.19 3.52 -13.60
CA ASP A 218 11.01 3.89 -12.45
C ASP A 218 11.16 2.73 -11.44
N GLY A 219 10.38 1.64 -11.59
CA GLY A 219 10.33 0.52 -10.65
C GLY A 219 9.80 0.91 -9.26
N ILE A 220 9.15 2.07 -9.15
CA ILE A 220 8.61 2.58 -7.89
C ILE A 220 7.25 1.92 -7.64
N GLY A 221 7.13 1.27 -6.49
CA GLY A 221 5.92 0.61 -6.04
C GLY A 221 5.80 0.59 -4.53
N TRP A 222 4.64 0.15 -4.03
CA TRP A 222 4.52 -0.26 -2.63
C TRP A 222 4.80 -1.75 -2.49
N HIS A 223 5.35 -2.12 -1.34
CA HIS A 223 5.63 -3.51 -0.97
C HIS A 223 5.87 -3.60 0.53
N GLN A 224 5.87 -4.82 1.06
CA GLN A 224 6.31 -5.02 2.44
C GLN A 224 7.81 -4.75 2.55
N TYR A 225 8.22 -4.00 3.58
CA TYR A 225 9.61 -3.91 4.01
C TYR A 225 9.72 -3.32 5.41
N ASP A 226 10.94 -3.12 5.89
CA ASP A 226 11.24 -2.49 7.16
C ASP A 226 10.76 -1.03 7.24
N LEU A 227 10.05 -0.70 8.32
CA LEU A 227 9.62 0.65 8.70
C LEU A 227 10.43 1.13 9.92
N PRO A 228 11.44 2.00 9.72
CA PRO A 228 12.34 2.39 10.80
C PRO A 228 11.92 3.67 11.54
N GLY A 229 10.71 4.20 11.30
CA GLY A 229 10.25 5.46 11.89
C GLY A 229 10.86 6.69 11.23
N TYR A 230 11.12 6.64 9.93
CA TYR A 230 11.52 7.76 9.05
C TYR A 230 11.51 7.29 7.56
N PRO A 231 11.57 8.20 6.57
CA PRO A 231 11.73 7.82 5.16
C PRO A 231 13.11 7.18 4.91
N ALA A 232 13.13 5.91 4.52
CA ALA A 232 14.36 5.11 4.44
C ALA A 232 14.51 4.32 3.13
N SER A 233 13.50 4.30 2.27
CA SER A 233 13.52 3.46 1.08
C SER A 233 14.41 4.05 -0.03
N HIS A 234 14.65 3.23 -1.06
CA HIS A 234 15.19 3.69 -2.34
C HIS A 234 14.00 3.95 -3.28
N SER A 235 13.29 5.05 -3.06
CA SER A 235 12.10 5.50 -3.80
C SER A 235 10.78 4.74 -3.57
N CYS A 236 10.78 3.44 -3.20
CA CYS A 236 9.55 2.67 -2.96
C CYS A 236 8.74 3.12 -1.73
N LEU A 237 7.49 2.68 -1.63
CA LEU A 237 6.59 2.98 -0.52
C LEU A 237 6.44 1.74 0.38
N ARG A 238 7.26 1.66 1.43
CA ARG A 238 7.32 0.46 2.28
C ARG A 238 6.12 0.40 3.21
N LEU A 239 5.51 -0.77 3.31
CA LEU A 239 4.34 -1.05 4.15
C LEU A 239 4.65 -2.14 5.17
N LEU A 240 3.85 -2.20 6.23
CA LEU A 240 3.80 -3.37 7.11
C LEU A 240 3.26 -4.58 6.32
N MET A 241 3.57 -5.80 6.75
CA MET A 241 3.19 -7.03 6.01
C MET A 241 1.68 -7.14 5.76
N LYS A 242 0.87 -6.96 6.80
CA LYS A 242 -0.60 -7.04 6.71
C LYS A 242 -1.16 -5.97 5.77
N ASP A 243 -0.58 -4.77 5.80
CA ASP A 243 -0.97 -3.64 4.95
C ASP A 243 -0.60 -3.89 3.48
N ALA A 244 0.60 -4.41 3.23
CA ALA A 244 1.04 -4.78 1.89
C ALA A 244 0.15 -5.88 1.27
N GLN A 245 -0.17 -6.92 2.05
CA GLN A 245 -1.10 -7.98 1.65
C GLN A 245 -2.49 -7.42 1.31
N TRP A 246 -3.02 -6.59 2.19
CA TRP A 246 -4.35 -5.99 2.01
C TRP A 246 -4.39 -5.13 0.75
N LEU A 247 -3.41 -4.25 0.56
CA LEU A 247 -3.37 -3.33 -0.59
C LEU A 247 -3.09 -4.08 -1.90
N TYR A 248 -2.31 -5.16 -1.85
CA TYR A 248 -2.09 -6.07 -2.97
C TYR A 248 -3.37 -6.72 -3.48
N SER A 249 -4.29 -7.06 -2.57
CA SER A 249 -5.59 -7.64 -2.90
C SER A 249 -6.61 -6.59 -3.32
N TYR A 250 -6.62 -5.43 -2.65
CA TYR A 250 -7.57 -4.34 -2.89
C TYR A 250 -7.40 -3.68 -4.26
N ALA A 251 -6.15 -3.35 -4.62
CA ALA A 251 -5.87 -2.52 -5.79
C ALA A 251 -5.87 -3.31 -7.12
N ASP A 252 -6.30 -2.62 -8.16
CA ASP A 252 -6.42 -3.08 -9.52
C ASP A 252 -5.17 -2.77 -10.35
N THR A 253 -4.64 -3.75 -11.08
CA THR A 253 -3.54 -3.56 -12.03
C THR A 253 -4.03 -2.97 -13.36
N TRP A 254 -3.13 -2.56 -14.23
CA TRP A 254 -3.46 -2.30 -15.63
C TRP A 254 -4.09 -3.53 -16.30
N VAL A 255 -4.91 -3.28 -17.31
CA VAL A 255 -5.27 -4.27 -18.33
C VAL A 255 -4.41 -3.97 -19.56
N LEU A 256 -3.72 -4.99 -20.07
CA LEU A 256 -2.85 -4.86 -21.24
C LEU A 256 -3.57 -5.36 -22.49
N ASN A 257 -3.17 -4.85 -23.65
CA ASN A 257 -3.56 -5.43 -24.94
C ASN A 257 -2.92 -6.82 -25.13
N PRO A 258 -3.47 -7.67 -26.02
CA PRO A 258 -2.82 -8.91 -26.42
C PRO A 258 -1.34 -8.68 -26.79
N GLY A 259 -0.45 -9.54 -26.30
CA GLY A 259 1.00 -9.36 -26.44
C GLY A 259 1.67 -8.46 -25.38
N GLY A 260 0.90 -7.81 -24.51
CA GLY A 260 1.41 -7.17 -23.28
C GLY A 260 2.20 -5.86 -23.45
N ALA A 261 2.45 -5.41 -24.69
CA ALA A 261 3.29 -4.26 -24.96
C ALA A 261 2.63 -2.91 -24.64
N THR A 262 1.30 -2.82 -24.75
CA THR A 262 0.57 -1.56 -24.58
C THR A 262 -0.58 -1.69 -23.58
N THR A 263 -0.89 -0.60 -22.89
CA THR A 263 -1.98 -0.55 -21.91
C THR A 263 -3.32 -0.37 -22.61
N LYS A 264 -4.31 -1.20 -22.27
CA LYS A 264 -5.71 -1.05 -22.69
C LYS A 264 -6.53 -0.22 -21.70
N ALA A 265 -6.30 -0.45 -20.41
CA ALA A 265 -6.91 0.33 -19.33
C ALA A 265 -5.97 0.45 -18.12
N LYS A 266 -6.05 1.57 -17.41
CA LYS A 266 -5.29 1.80 -16.18
C LYS A 266 -5.90 1.05 -14.99
N GLY A 267 -5.13 1.02 -13.89
CA GLY A 267 -5.49 0.36 -12.64
C GLY A 267 -6.03 1.36 -11.62
N THR A 268 -5.92 1.03 -10.34
CA THR A 268 -6.32 1.94 -9.25
C THR A 268 -5.48 3.22 -9.28
N ALA A 269 -6.14 4.38 -9.16
CA ALA A 269 -5.49 5.67 -9.06
C ALA A 269 -4.75 5.82 -7.72
N VAL A 270 -3.54 6.39 -7.79
CA VAL A 270 -2.64 6.55 -6.65
C VAL A 270 -2.07 7.95 -6.67
N LEU A 271 -2.21 8.69 -5.58
CA LEU A 271 -1.60 10.02 -5.41
C LEU A 271 -0.48 9.96 -4.38
N VAL A 272 0.72 10.39 -4.76
CA VAL A 272 1.83 10.61 -3.82
C VAL A 272 2.07 12.11 -3.72
N TYR A 273 2.05 12.68 -2.50
CA TYR A 273 2.11 14.13 -2.34
C TYR A 273 3.00 14.60 -1.20
N GLY A 274 3.31 15.90 -1.27
CA GLY A 274 4.02 16.67 -0.25
C GLY A 274 5.50 16.30 -0.14
N ASP A 275 6.17 16.98 0.79
CA ASP A 275 7.60 16.78 1.07
C ASP A 275 7.82 16.51 2.56
N TYR A 276 8.77 15.61 2.85
CA TYR A 276 9.19 15.36 4.22
C TYR A 276 10.12 16.46 4.73
N LYS A 277 9.87 16.97 5.94
CA LYS A 277 10.73 17.99 6.58
C LYS A 277 12.05 17.38 7.06
N TRP A 278 13.04 17.29 6.18
CA TRP A 278 14.37 16.75 6.48
C TRP A 278 15.05 17.50 7.63
N GLY A 279 15.63 16.77 8.57
CA GLY A 279 16.27 17.34 9.77
C GLY A 279 15.29 17.88 10.82
N GLY A 280 13.97 17.88 10.54
CA GLY A 280 12.95 18.24 11.50
C GLY A 280 12.61 17.12 12.49
N ARG A 281 11.86 17.49 13.54
CA ARG A 281 11.21 16.52 14.45
C ARG A 281 10.27 15.62 13.64
N LYS A 282 10.30 14.32 13.94
CA LYS A 282 9.39 13.32 13.35
C LYS A 282 7.93 13.80 13.49
N PRO A 283 7.13 13.86 12.40
CA PRO A 283 5.80 14.48 12.40
C PRO A 283 4.88 13.98 13.52
N TRP A 284 4.78 12.66 13.68
CA TRP A 284 3.95 12.03 14.70
C TRP A 284 4.36 12.31 16.14
N ARG A 285 5.55 12.86 16.42
CA ARG A 285 5.86 13.29 17.79
C ARG A 285 5.13 14.56 18.20
N LYS A 286 4.62 15.34 17.25
CA LYS A 286 3.78 16.50 17.54
C LYS A 286 2.43 16.10 18.13
N LEU A 287 2.04 14.84 17.98
CA LEU A 287 0.84 14.28 18.60
C LEU A 287 0.87 14.36 20.13
N LEU A 288 2.06 14.41 20.75
CA LEU A 288 2.20 14.64 22.19
C LEU A 288 1.79 16.06 22.61
N ASP A 289 1.83 17.00 21.67
CA ASP A 289 1.57 18.42 21.91
C ASP A 289 0.15 18.79 21.43
N ASP A 290 -0.28 18.25 20.29
CA ASP A 290 -1.61 18.43 19.71
C ASP A 290 -2.11 17.12 19.09
N PRO A 291 -3.26 16.57 19.54
CA PRO A 291 -3.81 15.32 19.04
C PRO A 291 -4.05 15.30 17.52
N ASN A 292 -4.29 16.47 16.93
CA ASN A 292 -4.62 16.65 15.53
C ASN A 292 -3.42 17.08 14.69
N ALA A 293 -2.19 17.10 15.24
CA ALA A 293 -1.01 17.67 14.58
C ALA A 293 -0.59 17.00 13.26
N ASN A 294 -1.13 15.82 12.97
CA ASN A 294 -0.93 15.10 11.71
C ASN A 294 -2.15 15.12 10.79
N ASN A 295 -3.30 15.63 11.24
CA ASN A 295 -4.52 15.62 10.46
C ASN A 295 -4.32 16.47 9.21
N ILE A 296 -4.77 15.92 8.08
CA ILE A 296 -4.84 16.62 6.81
C ILE A 296 -6.31 16.99 6.63
N SER A 297 -6.59 18.27 6.40
CA SER A 297 -7.98 18.72 6.33
C SER A 297 -8.69 18.24 5.05
N VAL A 298 -10.02 18.30 5.06
CA VAL A 298 -10.83 17.98 3.88
C VAL A 298 -10.51 18.94 2.74
N GLU A 299 -10.33 20.23 3.05
CA GLU A 299 -9.99 21.28 2.10
C GLU A 299 -8.61 21.04 1.48
N GLU A 300 -7.61 20.69 2.29
CA GLU A 300 -6.27 20.37 1.82
C GLU A 300 -6.28 19.15 0.89
N MET A 301 -6.94 18.06 1.30
CA MET A 301 -7.08 16.86 0.47
C MET A 301 -7.84 17.14 -0.82
N THR A 302 -8.94 17.89 -0.74
CA THR A 302 -9.77 18.24 -1.89
C THR A 302 -8.97 19.03 -2.91
N LYS A 303 -8.28 20.09 -2.47
CA LYS A 303 -7.43 20.91 -3.33
C LYS A 303 -6.34 20.12 -4.05
N MET A 304 -5.78 19.08 -3.41
CA MET A 304 -4.77 18.22 -4.03
C MET A 304 -5.35 17.24 -5.06
N ILE A 305 -6.57 16.77 -4.84
CA ILE A 305 -7.19 15.70 -5.62
C ILE A 305 -8.01 16.24 -6.78
N GLU A 306 -8.77 17.32 -6.57
CA GLU A 306 -9.72 17.92 -7.51
C GLU A 306 -9.14 18.11 -8.93
N PRO A 307 -7.91 18.62 -9.13
CA PRO A 307 -7.34 18.78 -10.48
C PRO A 307 -7.16 17.46 -11.25
N ASN A 308 -7.24 16.32 -10.57
CA ASN A 308 -7.02 14.99 -11.13
C ASN A 308 -8.31 14.19 -11.31
N ILE A 309 -9.44 14.66 -10.78
CA ILE A 309 -10.69 13.86 -10.73
C ILE A 309 -11.18 13.46 -12.10
N GLU A 310 -11.25 14.39 -13.06
CA GLU A 310 -11.71 14.09 -14.41
C GLU A 310 -10.90 12.97 -15.05
N LYS A 311 -9.57 13.01 -14.88
CA LYS A 311 -8.66 11.99 -15.38
C LYS A 311 -8.87 10.65 -14.67
N ILE A 312 -9.05 10.66 -13.35
CA ILE A 312 -9.27 9.44 -12.56
C ILE A 312 -10.57 8.75 -13.00
N VAL A 313 -11.67 9.51 -13.11
CA VAL A 313 -12.98 8.99 -13.50
C VAL A 313 -12.94 8.46 -14.93
N LYS A 314 -12.35 9.20 -15.87
CA LYS A 314 -12.17 8.76 -17.27
C LYS A 314 -11.44 7.40 -17.37
N GLU A 315 -10.35 7.23 -16.63
CA GLU A 315 -9.58 5.98 -16.65
C GLU A 315 -10.31 4.82 -15.96
N GLN A 316 -11.07 5.13 -14.90
CA GLN A 316 -11.94 4.16 -14.23
C GLN A 316 -13.05 3.66 -15.16
N ASP A 317 -13.72 4.55 -15.88
CA ASP A 317 -14.83 4.20 -16.77
C ASP A 317 -14.32 3.39 -17.97
N ASN A 318 -13.20 3.81 -18.56
CA ASN A 318 -12.51 3.03 -19.59
C ASN A 318 -12.17 1.62 -19.08
N ARG A 319 -11.64 1.51 -17.85
CA ARG A 319 -11.36 0.21 -17.24
C ARG A 319 -12.62 -0.64 -17.13
N GLN A 320 -13.73 -0.07 -16.67
CA GLN A 320 -14.98 -0.81 -16.49
C GLN A 320 -15.44 -1.41 -17.83
N VAL A 321 -15.50 -0.60 -18.88
CA VAL A 321 -15.85 -1.04 -20.24
C VAL A 321 -14.94 -2.18 -20.71
N VAL A 322 -13.62 -2.02 -20.54
CA VAL A 322 -12.64 -3.01 -20.96
C VAL A 322 -12.81 -4.33 -20.19
N VAL A 323 -12.97 -4.28 -18.87
CA VAL A 323 -13.14 -5.48 -18.04
C VAL A 323 -14.44 -6.21 -18.37
N ASP A 324 -15.54 -5.47 -18.57
CA ASP A 324 -16.84 -6.06 -18.89
C ASP A 324 -16.83 -6.69 -20.30
N SER A 325 -16.15 -6.07 -21.27
CA SER A 325 -15.94 -6.67 -22.58
C SER A 325 -15.16 -7.99 -22.50
N ILE A 326 -14.14 -8.07 -21.63
CA ILE A 326 -13.32 -9.28 -21.46
C ILE A 326 -14.14 -10.38 -20.77
N LYS A 327 -14.93 -10.03 -19.75
CA LYS A 327 -15.83 -10.98 -19.08
C LYS A 327 -16.87 -11.54 -20.04
N THR A 328 -17.50 -10.68 -20.83
CA THR A 328 -18.50 -11.07 -21.84
C THR A 328 -17.87 -12.00 -22.88
N ALA A 329 -16.71 -11.65 -23.42
CA ALA A 329 -16.00 -12.49 -24.40
C ALA A 329 -15.62 -13.86 -23.82
N LYS A 330 -15.18 -13.93 -22.56
CA LYS A 330 -14.89 -15.20 -21.88
C LYS A 330 -16.13 -16.07 -21.70
N ALA A 331 -17.25 -15.48 -21.27
CA ALA A 331 -18.51 -16.19 -21.09
C ALA A 331 -19.02 -16.79 -22.42
N VAL A 332 -18.88 -16.06 -23.54
CA VAL A 332 -19.22 -16.58 -24.86
C VAL A 332 -18.37 -17.79 -25.23
N VAL A 333 -17.04 -17.74 -25.01
CA VAL A 333 -16.14 -18.85 -25.30
C VAL A 333 -16.44 -20.09 -24.44
N GLU A 334 -16.76 -19.90 -23.15
CA GLU A 334 -17.10 -21.00 -22.23
C GLU A 334 -18.45 -21.68 -22.58
N GLN A 335 -19.33 -20.99 -23.30
CA GLN A 335 -20.63 -21.52 -23.74
C GLN A 335 -20.58 -22.15 -25.14
N MET A 336 -19.45 -22.08 -25.86
CA MET A 336 -19.31 -22.74 -27.15
C MET A 336 -19.21 -24.27 -26.96
N PRO A 337 -19.99 -25.09 -27.67
CA PRO A 337 -19.89 -26.54 -27.56
C PRO A 337 -18.49 -27.01 -27.96
N GLU A 338 -17.92 -27.96 -27.18
CA GLU A 338 -16.66 -28.62 -27.56
C GLU A 338 -16.85 -29.26 -28.94
N ASN A 339 -16.05 -28.81 -29.90
CA ASN A 339 -16.13 -29.32 -31.26
C ASN A 339 -15.79 -30.84 -31.22
N PRO A 340 -16.65 -31.74 -31.72
CA PRO A 340 -16.34 -33.15 -31.76
C PRO A 340 -15.08 -33.34 -32.59
N LYS A 341 -14.11 -34.05 -32.01
CA LYS A 341 -12.84 -34.45 -32.62
C LYS A 341 -13.00 -34.66 -34.13
N THR A 342 -12.22 -33.92 -34.91
CA THR A 342 -11.86 -34.31 -36.28
C THR A 342 -11.30 -35.72 -36.21
N GLN A 343 -12.11 -36.72 -36.55
CA GLN A 343 -11.60 -38.03 -36.91
C GLN A 343 -10.85 -37.84 -38.22
N SER A 344 -9.53 -37.94 -38.14
CA SER A 344 -8.68 -37.97 -39.33
C SER A 344 -9.06 -39.17 -40.20
N PRO A 345 -9.17 -39.01 -41.53
CA PRO A 345 -9.45 -40.10 -42.45
C PRO A 345 -8.33 -41.14 -42.52
#